data_AF-A0A931FXB8-F1
#
_entry.id   AF-A0A931FXB8-F1
#
_cell.length_a   1.000
_cell.length_b   1.000
_cell.length_c   1.000
_cell.angle_alpha   90.00
_cell.angle_beta   90.00
_cell.angle_gamma   90.00
#
_symmetry.space_group_name_H-M   'P 1'
#
loop_
_entity.id
_entity.type
_entity.pdbx_description
1 polymer ?
#
loop_
_entity_poly.entity_id
_entity_poly.type
_entity_poly.pdbx_seq_one_letter_code
_entity_poly.pdbx_strand_id
1 'polypeptide(L)'
;MSARGMLSVVGSAVGGLIGWSEPAPPAEPAVLRALFADLGVRVGPGEAELAEAVRYFQRRTGLTADGQAGPQTVHLLARYASEARELTRFEAA
;
A
#
# COMPACT_ATOMS: atom_id res chain seq x y z
N MET A 1 -7.62 19.20 19.45
CA MET A 1 -6.38 19.26 18.64
C MET A 1 -5.73 17.87 18.75
N SER A 2 -5.34 17.12 17.73
CA SER A 2 -5.17 17.37 16.29
C SER A 2 -5.12 16.01 15.58
N ALA A 3 -5.91 15.82 14.53
CA ALA A 3 -5.92 14.63 13.67
C ALA A 3 -5.38 14.96 12.26
N ARG A 4 -4.32 15.78 12.17
CA ARG A 4 -3.82 16.31 10.88
C ARG A 4 -2.31 16.20 10.64
N GLY A 5 -1.58 15.43 11.46
CA GLY A 5 -0.11 15.45 11.43
C GLY A 5 0.61 14.45 10.51
N MET A 6 -0.02 13.38 10.03
CA MET A 6 0.73 12.21 9.49
C MET A 6 0.31 11.80 8.07
N LEU A 7 0.22 12.75 7.14
CA LEU A 7 0.01 12.46 5.72
C LEU A 7 1.18 12.91 4.82
N SER A 8 2.38 13.07 5.37
CA SER A 8 3.49 13.68 4.61
C SER A 8 4.83 12.97 4.77
N VAL A 9 4.89 11.67 4.56
CA VAL A 9 6.17 10.97 4.35
C VAL A 9 6.14 10.18 3.06
N VAL A 10 6.07 10.92 1.94
CA VAL A 10 6.67 10.50 0.68
C VAL A 10 7.70 11.57 0.34
N GLY A 11 8.98 11.23 0.48
CA GLY A 11 10.11 12.08 0.09
C GLY A 11 11.14 12.31 1.20
N SER A 12 12.39 11.97 0.91
CA SER A 12 13.61 12.29 1.67
C SER A 12 13.87 11.48 2.94
N ALA A 13 14.41 10.29 2.75
CA ALA A 13 15.23 9.65 3.76
C ALA A 13 16.50 10.49 4.00
N VAL A 14 16.49 11.31 5.04
CA VAL A 14 17.70 11.73 5.77
C VAL A 14 17.77 10.85 7.00
N GLY A 15 18.42 9.70 6.85
CA GLY A 15 18.53 8.66 7.88
C GLY A 15 19.79 8.84 8.72
N GLY A 16 19.65 9.50 9.86
CA GLY A 16 20.67 9.52 10.91
C GLY A 16 20.25 10.48 12.02
N LEU A 17 19.58 9.96 13.07
CA LEU A 17 19.61 10.42 14.48
C LEU A 17 18.41 9.95 15.32
N ILE A 18 17.41 9.26 14.77
CA ILE A 18 16.36 8.62 15.57
C ILE A 18 16.23 7.16 15.11
N GLY A 19 16.60 6.23 15.99
CA GLY A 19 16.60 4.80 15.71
C GLY A 19 15.19 4.22 15.59
N TRP A 20 14.60 4.31 14.41
CA TRP A 20 13.49 3.44 14.03
C TRP A 20 14.09 2.09 13.61
N SER A 21 14.50 1.28 14.59
CA SER A 21 14.91 -0.13 14.37
C SER A 21 13.71 -1.08 14.27
N GLU A 22 12.49 -0.57 14.40
CA GLU A 22 11.29 -1.36 14.21
C GLU A 22 10.96 -1.46 12.71
N PRO A 23 10.67 -2.66 12.19
CA PRO A 23 10.09 -2.78 10.85
C PRO A 23 8.88 -1.86 10.80
N ALA A 24 8.84 -0.96 9.80
CA ALA A 24 7.75 -0.01 9.64
C ALA A 24 6.41 -0.76 9.78
N PRO A 25 5.47 -0.22 10.59
CA PRO A 25 4.21 -0.92 10.83
C PRO A 25 3.55 -1.24 9.49
N PRO A 26 2.96 -2.43 9.36
CA PRO A 26 2.24 -2.79 8.14
C PRO A 26 1.18 -1.72 7.86
N ALA A 27 1.00 -1.38 6.58
CA ALA A 27 -0.01 -0.39 6.21
C ALA A 27 -1.39 -0.76 6.76
N GLU A 28 -2.16 0.27 7.11
CA GLU A 28 -3.51 0.09 7.65
C GLU A 28 -4.37 -0.77 6.71
N PRO A 29 -5.04 -1.82 7.21
CA PRO A 29 -5.80 -2.75 6.38
C PRO A 29 -6.88 -2.07 5.52
N ALA A 30 -7.49 -0.99 6.00
CA ALA A 30 -8.48 -0.22 5.23
C ALA A 30 -7.86 0.46 4.00
N VAL A 31 -6.64 1.00 4.13
CA VAL A 31 -5.92 1.63 3.02
C VAL A 31 -5.56 0.60 1.95
N LEU A 32 -5.06 -0.57 2.38
CA LEU A 32 -4.73 -1.65 1.44
C LEU A 32 -5.95 -2.11 0.63
N ARG A 33 -7.10 -2.30 1.30
CA ARG A 33 -8.35 -2.66 0.62
C ARG A 33 -8.78 -1.59 -0.39
N ALA A 34 -8.62 -0.31 -0.07
CA ALA A 34 -8.92 0.78 -1.01
C ALA A 34 -7.98 0.75 -2.23
N LEU A 35 -6.68 0.57 -2.01
CA LEU A 35 -5.71 0.47 -3.11
C LEU A 35 -5.97 -0.76 -4.01
N PHE A 36 -6.33 -1.90 -3.43
CA PHE A 36 -6.74 -3.06 -4.22
C PHE A 36 -8.03 -2.79 -5.00
N ALA A 37 -9.00 -2.08 -4.42
CA ALA A 37 -10.23 -1.71 -5.10
C ALA A 37 -9.97 -0.81 -6.32
N ASP A 38 -8.99 0.10 -6.25
CA ASP A 38 -8.56 0.92 -7.38
C ASP A 38 -7.96 0.08 -8.52
N LEU A 39 -7.35 -1.06 -8.18
CA LEU A 39 -6.88 -2.06 -9.15
C LEU A 39 -7.99 -3.01 -9.64
N GLY A 40 -9.24 -2.77 -9.23
CA GLY A 40 -10.39 -3.61 -9.56
C GLY A 40 -10.49 -4.89 -8.73
N VAL A 41 -9.70 -5.03 -7.67
CA VAL A 41 -9.69 -6.21 -6.80
C VAL A 41 -10.46 -5.92 -5.51
N ARG A 42 -11.60 -6.57 -5.32
CA ARG A 42 -12.36 -6.48 -4.06
C ARG A 42 -11.87 -7.52 -3.07
N VAL A 43 -11.25 -7.04 -2.00
CA VAL A 43 -10.79 -7.85 -0.87
C VAL A 43 -11.85 -7.85 0.23
N GLY A 44 -12.12 -9.03 0.80
CA GLY A 44 -13.07 -9.19 1.89
C GLY A 44 -12.65 -8.46 3.19
N PRO A 45 -13.54 -8.39 4.19
CA PRO A 45 -13.26 -7.74 5.46
C PRO A 45 -12.26 -8.52 6.33
N GLY A 46 -12.06 -9.82 6.08
CA GLY A 46 -11.14 -10.64 6.85
C GLY A 46 -9.67 -10.34 6.54
N GLU A 47 -8.81 -10.53 7.54
CA GLU A 47 -7.37 -10.32 7.44
C GLU A 47 -6.68 -11.42 6.62
N ALA A 48 -7.25 -12.64 6.61
CA ALA A 48 -6.72 -13.75 5.83
C ALA A 48 -6.86 -13.50 4.32
N GLU A 49 -8.03 -13.00 3.88
CA GLU A 49 -8.28 -12.63 2.49
C GLU A 49 -7.37 -11.46 2.06
N LEU A 50 -7.14 -10.50 2.95
CA LEU A 50 -6.22 -9.40 2.68
C LEU A 50 -4.78 -9.88 2.55
N ALA A 51 -4.32 -10.74 3.45
CA ALA A 51 -2.99 -11.33 3.36
C ALA A 51 -2.79 -12.16 2.09
N GLU A 52 -3.81 -12.89 1.62
CA GLU A 52 -3.76 -13.60 0.33
C GLU A 52 -3.68 -12.65 -0.87
N ALA A 53 -4.46 -11.56 -0.86
CA ALA A 53 -4.38 -10.53 -1.90
C ALA A 53 -2.97 -9.88 -1.94
N VAL A 54 -2.40 -9.60 -0.77
CA VAL A 54 -1.02 -9.09 -0.64
C VAL A 54 -0.01 -10.10 -1.18
N ARG A 55 -0.11 -11.38 -0.80
CA ARG A 55 0.78 -12.43 -1.33
C ARG A 55 0.68 -12.55 -2.85
N TYR A 56 -0.53 -12.48 -3.41
CA TYR A 56 -0.74 -12.51 -4.85
C TYR A 56 -0.07 -11.33 -5.54
N PHE A 57 -0.26 -10.12 -5.02
CA PHE A 57 0.39 -8.92 -5.52
C PHE A 57 1.91 -9.02 -5.46
N GLN A 58 2.46 -9.42 -4.31
CA GLN A 58 3.90 -9.59 -4.11
C GLN A 58 4.50 -10.55 -5.14
N ARG A 59 3.88 -11.72 -5.37
CA ARG A 59 4.31 -12.67 -6.42
C ARG A 59 4.33 -12.04 -7.81
N ARG A 60 3.29 -11.25 -8.14
CA ARG A 60 3.14 -10.60 -9.45
C ARG A 60 4.19 -9.51 -9.67
N THR A 61 4.63 -8.84 -8.62
CA THR A 61 5.64 -7.77 -8.68
C THR A 61 7.06 -8.24 -8.39
N GLY A 62 7.27 -9.54 -8.18
CA GLY A 62 8.59 -10.11 -7.86
C GLY A 62 9.10 -9.81 -6.44
N LEU A 63 8.21 -9.43 -5.52
CA LEU A 63 8.52 -9.31 -4.10
C LEU A 63 8.41 -10.68 -3.40
N THR A 64 9.04 -10.79 -2.23
CA THR A 64 8.80 -11.92 -1.32
C THR A 64 7.32 -11.97 -0.93
N ALA A 65 6.67 -13.11 -1.14
CA ALA A 65 5.24 -13.29 -0.91
C ALA A 65 4.92 -13.66 0.55
N ASP A 66 5.31 -12.80 1.49
CA ASP A 66 5.09 -12.99 2.92
C ASP A 66 3.67 -12.60 3.40
N GLY A 67 2.89 -11.92 2.55
CA GLY A 67 1.55 -11.44 2.88
C GLY A 67 1.52 -10.20 3.76
N GLN A 68 2.67 -9.57 4.00
CA GLN A 68 2.80 -8.35 4.79
C GLN A 68 3.02 -7.13 3.88
N ALA A 69 2.21 -6.10 4.07
CA ALA A 69 2.35 -4.87 3.31
C ALA A 69 3.37 -3.93 3.95
N GLY A 70 4.65 -4.27 3.83
CA GLY A 70 5.76 -3.38 4.18
C GLY A 70 5.95 -2.22 3.19
N PRO A 71 6.92 -1.32 3.41
CA PRO A 71 7.10 -0.10 2.62
C PRO A 71 7.22 -0.33 1.12
N GLN A 72 7.94 -1.38 0.70
CA GLN A 72 8.11 -1.73 -0.71
C GLN A 72 6.79 -2.18 -1.36
N THR A 73 6.04 -3.05 -0.66
CA THR A 73 4.72 -3.52 -1.10
C THR A 73 3.76 -2.34 -1.25
N VAL A 74 3.70 -1.46 -0.26
CA VAL A 74 2.81 -0.29 -0.25
C VAL A 74 3.17 0.70 -1.36
N HIS A 75 4.48 0.97 -1.56
CA HIS A 75 4.94 1.87 -2.60
C HIS A 75 4.48 1.40 -3.99
N LEU A 76 4.69 0.13 -4.32
CA LEU A 76 4.27 -0.42 -5.61
C LEU A 76 2.75 -0.43 -5.74
N LEU A 77 2.04 -0.87 -4.68
CA LEU A 77 0.58 -0.95 -4.71
C LEU A 77 -0.05 0.43 -4.95
N ALA A 78 0.43 1.46 -4.24
CA ALA A 78 -0.03 2.84 -4.42
C ALA A 78 0.26 3.40 -5.81
N ARG A 79 1.44 3.09 -6.37
CA ARG A 79 1.81 3.50 -7.73
C ARG A 79 0.85 2.90 -8.76
N TYR A 80 0.66 1.57 -8.75
CA TYR A 80 -0.25 0.92 -9.70
C TYR A 80 -1.70 1.38 -9.53
N ALA A 81 -2.15 1.59 -8.29
CA ALA A 81 -3.49 2.11 -8.03
C ALA A 81 -3.69 3.52 -8.61
N SER A 82 -2.67 4.39 -8.49
CA SER A 82 -2.70 5.73 -9.10
C SER A 82 -2.76 5.64 -10.64
N GLU A 83 -1.92 4.81 -11.24
CA GLU A 83 -1.89 4.58 -12.69
C GLU A 83 -3.27 4.07 -13.19
N ALA A 84 -3.89 3.11 -12.48
CA ALA A 84 -5.22 2.59 -12.83
C ALA A 84 -6.34 3.65 -12.75
N ARG A 85 -6.30 4.52 -11.73
CA ARG A 85 -7.25 5.64 -11.59
C ARG A 85 -7.11 6.64 -12.73
N GLU A 86 -5.88 6.94 -13.15
CA GLU A 86 -5.64 7.85 -14.26
C GLU A 86 -6.19 7.30 -15.57
N LEU A 87 -5.95 6.02 -15.85
CA LEU A 87 -6.53 5.36 -17.02
C LEU A 87 -8.06 5.43 -17.03
N THR A 88 -8.69 5.11 -15.89
CA THR A 88 -10.15 5.18 -15.75
C THR A 88 -10.68 6.61 -15.97
N ARG A 89 -9.94 7.63 -15.54
CA ARG A 89 -10.32 9.04 -15.74
C ARG A 89 -10.32 9.43 -17.22
N PHE A 90 -9.36 8.93 -18.00
CA PHE A 90 -9.30 9.20 -19.44
C PHE A 90 -10.45 8.55 -20.21
N GLU A 91 -10.88 7.35 -19.81
CA GLU A 91 -12.02 6.67 -20.44
C GLU A 91 -13.37 7.36 -20.17
N ALA A 92 -13.46 8.13 -19.07
CA ALA A 92 -14.68 8.82 -18.65
C ALA A 92 -14.82 10.26 -19.21
N ALA A 93 -13.84 10.76 -19.96
CA ALA A 93 -13.82 12.10 -20.55
C ALA A 93 -14.27 12.09 -22.01
#